data_AF-A0A5C7SR19-F1
#
_entry.id   AF-A0A5C7SR19-F1
#
_cell.length_a   1.000
_cell.length_b   1.000
_cell.length_c   1.000
_cell.angle_alpha   90.00
_cell.angle_beta   90.00
_cell.angle_gamma   90.00
#
_symmetry.space_group_name_H-M   'P 1'
#
loop_
_entity.id
_entity.type
_entity.pdbx_description
1 polymer ?
#
loop_
_entity_poly.entity_id
_entity_poly.type
_entity_poly.pdbx_seq_one_letter_code
_entity_poly.pdbx_strand_id
1 'polypeptide(L)'
;PALSDEPADSGWEGFRGYVHEAATAHFDNDFRGHKAYLCGPPLMIDACITALMQGRLFERDIYMEKFFSAADVQQVRSPLFKKI
;
A
#
# COMPACT_ATOMS: atom_id res chain seq x y z
N PRO A 1 10.19 8.15 0.60
CA PRO A 1 9.17 8.67 -0.36
C PRO A 1 9.29 7.89 -1.68
N ALA A 2 8.19 7.72 -2.41
CA ALA A 2 8.16 7.00 -3.69
C ALA A 2 7.33 7.81 -4.69
N LEU A 3 7.78 7.88 -5.93
CA LEU A 3 7.07 8.53 -7.03
C LEU A 3 6.85 7.52 -8.16
N SER A 4 5.61 7.24 -8.51
CA SER A 4 5.28 6.18 -9.47
C SER A 4 5.44 6.59 -10.93
N ASP A 5 5.34 7.89 -11.23
CA ASP A 5 5.36 8.44 -12.60
C ASP A 5 6.39 9.57 -12.74
N GLU A 6 7.49 9.49 -11.97
CA GLU A 6 8.54 10.50 -12.02
C GLU A 6 9.37 10.32 -13.31
N PRO A 7 9.56 11.37 -14.13
CA PRO A 7 10.30 11.29 -15.38
C PRO A 7 11.72 10.76 -15.20
N ALA A 8 12.20 9.96 -16.16
CA ALA A 8 13.53 9.33 -16.08
C ALA A 8 14.68 10.34 -16.12
N ASP A 9 14.45 11.52 -16.72
CA ASP A 9 15.38 12.62 -16.86
C ASP A 9 15.29 13.66 -15.73
N SER A 10 14.40 13.45 -14.76
CA SER A 10 14.34 14.28 -13.55
C SER A 10 15.52 14.04 -12.61
N GLY A 11 15.82 15.02 -11.76
CA GLY A 11 16.81 14.90 -10.69
C GLY A 11 16.34 14.09 -9.48
N TRP A 12 15.28 13.30 -9.58
CA TRP A 12 14.78 12.50 -8.45
C TRP A 12 15.67 11.27 -8.22
N GLU A 13 16.30 11.24 -7.05
CA GLU A 13 17.19 10.14 -6.61
C GLU A 13 16.48 9.13 -5.69
N GLY A 14 15.23 9.39 -5.33
CA GLY A 14 14.45 8.50 -4.46
C GLY A 14 13.87 7.30 -5.20
N PHE A 15 13.09 6.49 -4.47
CA PHE A 15 12.43 5.33 -5.05
C PHE A 15 11.48 5.74 -6.19
N ARG A 16 11.54 5.02 -7.30
CA ARG A 16 10.66 5.16 -8.46
C ARG A 16 9.80 3.91 -8.57
N GLY A 17 8.48 4.10 -8.57
CA GLY A 17 7.51 3.02 -8.48
C GLY A 17 6.46 3.27 -7.40
N TYR A 18 5.64 2.27 -7.13
CA TYR A 18 4.54 2.38 -6.19
C TYR A 18 4.99 2.21 -4.73
N VAL A 19 4.22 2.78 -3.80
CA VAL A 19 4.57 2.79 -2.37
C VAL A 19 4.70 1.39 -1.76
N HIS A 20 3.94 0.41 -2.24
CA HIS A 20 4.03 -0.97 -1.75
C HIS A 20 5.34 -1.63 -2.18
N GLU A 21 5.86 -1.32 -3.38
CA GLU A 21 7.17 -1.80 -3.85
C GLU A 21 8.29 -1.16 -3.05
N ALA A 22 8.17 0.15 -2.79
CA ALA A 22 9.12 0.89 -1.95
C ALA A 22 9.18 0.31 -0.54
N ALA A 23 8.03 -0.01 0.07
CA ALA A 23 7.95 -0.64 1.38
C ALA A 23 8.59 -2.04 1.36
N THR A 24 8.25 -2.87 0.36
CA THR A 24 8.85 -4.21 0.20
C THR A 24 10.37 -4.13 0.11
N ALA A 25 10.91 -3.22 -0.69
CA ALA A 25 12.35 -3.03 -0.82
C ALA A 25 13.00 -2.50 0.46
N HIS A 26 12.34 -1.59 1.18
CA HIS A 26 12.90 -0.99 2.41
C HIS A 26 12.94 -1.95 3.59
N PHE A 27 11.97 -2.85 3.69
CA PHE A 27 11.84 -3.81 4.79
C PHE A 27 12.28 -5.23 4.41
N ASP A 28 12.96 -5.40 3.27
CA ASP A 28 13.38 -6.71 2.74
C ASP A 28 12.24 -7.74 2.70
N ASN A 29 11.03 -7.27 2.41
CA ASN A 29 9.79 -8.05 2.43
C ASN A 29 9.51 -8.79 3.76
N ASP A 30 9.94 -8.23 4.90
CA ASP A 30 9.64 -8.74 6.24
C ASP A 30 9.09 -7.61 7.13
N PHE A 31 7.79 -7.69 7.41
CA PHE A 31 7.05 -6.69 8.17
C PHE A 31 6.70 -7.17 9.59
N ARG A 32 7.27 -8.29 10.06
CA ARG A 32 6.99 -8.81 11.40
C ARG A 32 7.36 -7.80 12.49
N GLY A 33 6.50 -7.67 13.50
CA GLY A 33 6.71 -6.74 14.61
C GLY A 33 6.30 -5.30 14.31
N HIS A 34 5.88 -4.99 13.08
CA HIS A 34 5.34 -3.68 12.71
C HIS A 34 3.82 -3.63 12.80
N LYS A 35 3.28 -2.41 12.68
CA LYS A 35 1.86 -2.13 12.46
C LYS A 35 1.76 -1.20 11.25
N ALA A 36 0.84 -1.49 10.34
CA ALA A 36 0.62 -0.67 9.15
C ALA A 36 -0.65 0.15 9.30
N TYR A 37 -0.57 1.44 8.94
CA TYR A 37 -1.70 2.35 8.89
C TYR A 37 -1.80 2.87 7.46
N LEU A 38 -2.89 2.53 6.77
CA LEU A 38 -3.06 2.78 5.34
C LEU A 38 -4.20 3.78 5.10
N CYS A 39 -3.94 4.80 4.29
CA CYS A 39 -4.93 5.76 3.82
C CYS A 39 -4.58 6.19 2.38
N GLY A 40 -5.52 6.08 1.46
CA GLY A 40 -5.34 6.43 0.05
C GLY A 40 -6.32 5.71 -0.88
N PRO A 41 -6.11 5.80 -2.20
CA PRO A 41 -7.02 5.22 -3.20
C PRO A 41 -7.20 3.71 -3.02
N PRO A 42 -8.38 3.13 -3.33
CA PRO A 42 -8.66 1.70 -3.13
C PRO A 42 -7.58 0.78 -3.74
N LEU A 43 -7.13 1.09 -4.96
CA LEU A 43 -6.09 0.34 -5.67
C LEU A 43 -4.75 0.32 -4.90
N MET A 44 -4.38 1.44 -4.29
CA MET A 44 -3.16 1.54 -3.48
C MET A 44 -3.30 0.72 -2.21
N ILE A 45 -4.46 0.78 -1.56
CA ILE A 45 -4.75 0.03 -0.33
C ILE A 45 -4.60 -1.48 -0.60
N ASP A 46 -5.27 -2.00 -1.62
CA ASP A 46 -5.24 -3.43 -1.97
C ASP A 46 -3.81 -3.93 -2.29
N ALA A 47 -3.02 -3.12 -3.03
CA ALA A 47 -1.63 -3.45 -3.34
C ALA A 47 -0.75 -3.48 -2.07
N CYS A 48 -0.92 -2.50 -1.17
CA CYS A 48 -0.22 -2.47 0.11
C CYS A 48 -0.57 -3.68 0.99
N ILE A 49 -1.85 -4.03 1.12
CA ILE A 49 -2.28 -5.21 1.89
C ILE A 49 -1.60 -6.47 1.36
N THR A 50 -1.61 -6.65 0.03
CA THR A 50 -1.01 -7.82 -0.60
C THR A 50 0.48 -7.94 -0.27
N ALA A 51 1.23 -6.84 -0.43
CA ALA A 51 2.66 -6.79 -0.10
C ALA A 51 2.91 -7.06 1.39
N LEU A 52 2.15 -6.42 2.28
CA LEU A 52 2.28 -6.59 3.74
C LEU A 52 2.02 -8.03 4.18
N MET A 53 0.98 -8.67 3.64
CA MET A 53 0.66 -10.07 3.95
C MET A 53 1.71 -11.04 3.39
N GLN A 54 2.26 -10.78 2.22
CA GLN A 54 3.39 -11.54 1.67
C GLN A 54 4.61 -11.46 2.58
N GLY A 55 4.90 -10.27 3.14
CA GLY A 55 5.94 -10.06 4.15
C GLY A 55 5.50 -10.34 5.59
N ARG A 56 4.51 -11.22 5.79
CA ARG A 56 4.10 -11.78 7.09
C ARG A 56 3.47 -10.80 8.09
N LEU A 57 2.98 -9.63 7.64
CA LEU A 57 2.10 -8.78 8.45
C LEU A 57 0.63 -9.13 8.15
N PHE A 58 -0.09 -9.57 9.18
CA PHE A 58 -1.46 -10.05 9.03
C PHE A 58 -2.50 -9.03 9.48
N GLU A 59 -3.76 -9.26 9.11
CA GLU A 59 -4.93 -8.38 9.31
C GLU A 59 -4.99 -7.69 10.69
N ARG A 60 -4.66 -8.38 11.79
CA ARG A 60 -4.69 -7.81 13.15
C ARG A 60 -3.80 -6.56 13.31
N ASP A 61 -2.74 -6.47 12.52
CA ASP A 61 -1.73 -5.42 12.60
C ASP A 61 -1.77 -4.47 11.38
N ILE A 62 -2.83 -4.55 10.55
CA ILE A 62 -3.10 -3.65 9.42
C ILE A 62 -4.38 -2.85 9.72
N TYR A 63 -4.23 -1.53 9.80
CA TYR A 63 -5.32 -0.59 10.02
C TYR A 63 -5.51 0.23 8.75
N MET A 64 -6.76 0.42 8.32
CA MET A 64 -7.06 1.23 7.15
C MET A 64 -8.12 2.27 7.47
N GLU A 65 -7.92 3.46 6.93
CA GLU A 65 -8.94 4.49 6.86
C GLU A 65 -9.38 4.61 5.39
N LYS A 66 -10.69 4.44 5.15
CA LYS A 66 -11.24 4.50 3.80
C LYS A 66 -11.76 5.90 3.51
N PHE A 67 -11.09 6.60 2.61
CA PHE A 67 -11.60 7.81 1.98
C PHE A 67 -12.04 7.47 0.56
N PHE A 68 -13.34 7.59 0.30
CA PHE A 68 -13.90 7.39 -1.03
C PHE A 68 -14.15 8.75 -1.66
N SER A 69 -13.52 9.01 -2.81
CA SER A 69 -13.91 10.09 -3.70
C SER A 69 -15.04 9.62 -4.63
N ALA A 70 -15.68 10.55 -5.35
CA ALA A 70 -16.70 10.20 -6.35
C ALA A 70 -16.18 9.26 -7.45
N ALA A 71 -14.86 9.25 -7.71
CA ALA A 71 -14.22 8.34 -8.65
C ALA A 71 -14.08 6.89 -8.11
N ASP A 72 -14.19 6.70 -6.79
CA ASP A 72 -13.91 5.42 -6.11
C ASP A 72 -15.17 4.57 -5.84
N VAL A 73 -16.36 5.08 -6.19
CA VAL A 73 -17.66 4.53 -5.78
C VAL A 73 -17.94 3.12 -6.32
N GLN A 74 -17.20 2.65 -7.34
CA GLN A 74 -17.40 1.33 -7.94
C GLN A 74 -16.62 0.18 -7.27
N GLN A 75 -15.69 0.44 -6.34
CA GLN A 75 -14.74 -0.57 -5.82
C GLN A 75 -14.88 -0.89 -4.30
N VAL A 76 -16.06 -0.69 -3.73
CA VAL A 76 -16.26 -0.58 -2.25
C VAL A 76 -15.90 -1.84 -1.43
N ARG A 77 -15.62 -3.01 -2.03
CA ARG A 77 -15.37 -4.25 -1.28
C ARG A 77 -14.13 -5.00 -1.77
N SER A 78 -13.04 -4.88 -1.01
CA SER A 78 -11.87 -5.76 -1.14
C SER A 78 -12.23 -7.18 -0.66
N PRO A 79 -12.05 -8.22 -1.48
CA PRO A 79 -12.36 -9.61 -1.11
C PRO A 79 -11.39 -10.18 -0.06
N LEU A 80 -10.31 -9.47 0.26
CA LEU A 80 -9.25 -9.92 1.16
C LEU A 80 -9.59 -9.76 2.64
N PHE A 81 -10.53 -8.87 3.00
CA PHE A 81 -10.96 -8.67 4.39
C PHE A 81 -12.37 -9.21 4.60
N LYS A 82 -12.52 -10.13 5.55
CA LYS A 82 -13.83 -10.67 5.97
C LYS A 82 -14.53 -9.80 7.03
N LYS A 83 -13.81 -8.87 7.67
CA LYS A 83 -14.34 -8.00 8.73
C LYS A 83 -13.97 -6.54 8.49
N ILE A 84 -14.78 -5.84 7.71
CA ILE A 84 -14.90 -4.37 7.77
C ILE A 84 -16.38 -4.02 7.66
#